data_AF-A0A101HTS7-F1
#
_entry.id   AF-A0A101HTS7-F1
#
_cell.length_a   1.000
_cell.length_b   1.000
_cell.length_c   1.000
_cell.angle_alpha   90.00
_cell.angle_beta   90.00
_cell.angle_gamma   90.00
#
_symmetry.space_group_name_H-M   'P 1'
#
loop_
_entity.id
_entity.type
_entity.pdbx_description
1 polymer ?
#
loop_
_entity_poly.entity_id
_entity_poly.type
_entity_poly.pdbx_seq_one_letter_code
_entity_poly.pdbx_strand_id
1 'polypeptide(L)'
;GITELKQGVAAKDQGPFLERLLGSGHLSPIEHAVFTFGVEGVSRALLAQITRHRIASFSVKSQRYVSEAVKDRRDGDVFGYVIPPGIEAMGAEYVAIYRQQMEQMQKWYDFWVEKLQESRKSDAVYEDARFVLPNAAETKLVVTMNARELLHFFALRCCNRAQWEIRALALEMLRLVKPVAPLIFKDAGPGCLKGRCPEGKMSCGKSRAVKEMFSEL
;
A
#
# COMPACT_ATOMS: atom_id res chain seq x y z
N GLY A 1 -15.50 0.11 -37.72
CA GLY A 1 -15.24 1.28 -36.85
C GLY A 1 -15.23 0.90 -35.36
N ILE A 2 -14.89 1.81 -34.44
CA ILE A 2 -14.85 1.54 -32.98
C ILE A 2 -16.19 1.01 -32.45
N THR A 3 -17.31 1.49 -32.99
CA THR A 3 -18.67 1.07 -32.62
C THR A 3 -18.95 -0.39 -32.97
N GLU A 4 -18.54 -0.84 -34.17
CA GLU A 4 -18.66 -2.24 -34.60
C GLU A 4 -17.76 -3.17 -33.76
N LEU A 5 -16.59 -2.67 -33.36
CA LEU A 5 -15.65 -3.40 -32.50
C LEU A 5 -16.25 -3.59 -31.10
N LYS A 6 -16.89 -2.56 -30.54
CA LYS A 6 -17.63 -2.64 -29.27
C LYS A 6 -18.78 -3.66 -29.34
N GLN A 7 -19.54 -3.66 -30.43
CA GLN A 7 -20.64 -4.62 -30.63
C GLN A 7 -20.15 -6.06 -30.76
N GLY A 8 -19.07 -6.28 -31.54
CA GLY A 8 -18.48 -7.61 -31.72
C GLY A 8 -17.85 -8.20 -30.45
N VAL A 9 -17.30 -7.34 -29.58
CA VAL A 9 -16.77 -7.73 -28.27
C VAL A 9 -17.91 -8.02 -27.28
N ALA A 10 -18.96 -7.20 -27.23
CA ALA A 10 -20.08 -7.40 -26.30
C ALA A 10 -20.88 -8.68 -26.59
N ALA A 11 -20.89 -9.15 -27.84
CA ALA A 11 -21.67 -10.31 -28.27
C ALA A 11 -21.03 -11.68 -27.98
N LYS A 12 -19.80 -11.73 -27.44
CA LYS A 12 -19.05 -12.99 -27.24
C LYS A 12 -18.47 -13.06 -25.83
N ASP A 13 -18.31 -14.28 -25.32
CA ASP A 13 -17.45 -14.53 -24.15
C ASP A 13 -16.00 -14.17 -24.50
N GLN A 14 -15.43 -13.23 -23.74
CA GLN A 14 -14.08 -12.71 -23.95
C GLN A 14 -13.02 -13.49 -23.16
N GLY A 15 -13.41 -14.48 -22.34
CA GLY A 15 -12.50 -15.29 -21.54
C GLY A 15 -11.34 -15.88 -22.34
N PRO A 16 -11.60 -16.68 -23.39
CA PRO A 16 -10.55 -17.30 -24.20
C PRO A 16 -9.61 -16.29 -24.88
N PHE A 17 -10.15 -15.13 -25.26
CA PHE A 17 -9.35 -14.05 -25.85
C PHE A 17 -8.39 -13.45 -24.83
N LEU A 18 -8.88 -13.11 -23.63
CA LEU A 18 -8.07 -12.58 -22.54
C LEU A 18 -7.02 -13.59 -22.07
N GLU A 19 -7.37 -14.88 -21.94
CA GLU A 19 -6.42 -15.93 -21.57
C GLU A 19 -5.27 -16.06 -22.58
N ARG A 20 -5.58 -16.05 -23.89
CA ARG A 20 -4.55 -16.09 -24.94
C ARG A 20 -3.62 -14.88 -24.87
N LEU A 21 -4.20 -13.70 -24.63
CA LEU A 21 -3.50 -12.42 -24.58
C LEU A 21 -2.55 -12.34 -23.38
N LEU A 22 -3.00 -12.79 -22.21
CA LEU A 22 -2.18 -12.87 -21.00
C LEU A 22 -1.10 -13.95 -21.13
N GLY A 23 -1.44 -15.10 -21.71
CA GLY A 23 -0.52 -16.21 -21.95
C GLY A 23 0.64 -15.86 -22.89
N SER A 24 0.42 -14.97 -23.87
CA SER A 24 1.47 -14.47 -24.77
C SER A 24 2.25 -13.28 -24.21
N GLY A 25 1.95 -12.81 -22.99
CA GLY A 25 2.58 -11.65 -22.39
C GLY A 25 2.18 -10.31 -23.02
N HIS A 26 1.09 -10.27 -23.80
CA HIS A 26 0.59 -9.06 -24.45
C HIS A 26 -0.21 -8.22 -23.43
N LEU A 27 0.47 -7.55 -22.51
CA LEU A 27 -0.17 -6.89 -21.37
C LEU A 27 -0.72 -5.48 -21.64
N SER A 28 -0.48 -4.88 -22.81
CA SER A 28 -0.93 -3.50 -23.06
C SER A 28 -2.46 -3.32 -23.04
N PRO A 29 -3.31 -4.25 -23.53
CA PRO A 29 -4.76 -4.06 -23.51
C PRO A 29 -5.36 -4.01 -22.10
N ILE A 30 -4.75 -4.68 -21.12
CA ILE A 30 -5.23 -4.64 -19.74
C ILE A 30 -4.81 -3.36 -19.00
N GLU A 31 -3.99 -2.50 -19.59
CA GLU A 31 -3.69 -1.16 -19.03
C GLU A 31 -4.93 -0.24 -19.02
N HIS A 32 -5.95 -0.56 -19.79
CA HIS A 32 -7.22 0.17 -19.79
C HIS A 32 -8.15 -0.22 -18.63
N ALA A 33 -7.89 -1.36 -17.97
CA ALA A 33 -8.59 -1.73 -16.75
C ALA A 33 -7.89 -1.04 -15.56
N VAL A 34 -8.61 -0.16 -14.87
CA VAL A 34 -8.08 0.71 -13.82
C VAL A 34 -8.79 0.44 -12.50
N PHE A 35 -8.02 0.38 -11.43
CA PHE A 35 -8.50 0.10 -10.07
C PHE A 35 -8.05 1.22 -9.14
N THR A 36 -8.96 1.69 -8.29
CA THR A 36 -8.70 2.74 -7.31
C THR A 36 -9.03 2.21 -5.92
N PHE A 37 -8.11 2.40 -4.97
CA PHE A 37 -8.23 1.93 -3.59
C PHE A 37 -8.13 3.12 -2.64
N GLY A 38 -9.00 3.13 -1.63
CA GLY A 38 -8.77 3.89 -0.40
C GLY A 38 -7.96 3.03 0.56
N VAL A 39 -6.88 3.59 1.10
CA VAL A 39 -5.97 2.92 2.03
C VAL A 39 -5.82 3.78 3.28
N GLU A 40 -6.00 3.16 4.45
CA GLU A 40 -5.82 3.77 5.77
C GLU A 40 -5.16 2.78 6.73
N GLY A 41 -4.77 3.22 7.92
CA GLY A 41 -4.09 2.35 8.90
C GLY A 41 -2.69 1.93 8.48
N VAL A 42 -2.04 2.68 7.57
CA VAL A 42 -0.68 2.38 7.07
C VAL A 42 0.31 3.44 7.48
N SER A 43 1.56 3.05 7.68
CA SER A 43 2.63 3.91 8.15
C SER A 43 3.23 4.78 7.04
N ARG A 44 3.93 5.85 7.44
CA ARG A 44 4.79 6.63 6.54
C ARG A 44 5.94 5.78 5.97
N ALA A 45 6.44 4.76 6.67
CA ALA A 45 7.43 3.83 6.14
C ALA A 45 6.90 3.03 4.94
N LEU A 46 5.63 2.59 4.97
CA LEU A 46 4.98 1.97 3.82
C LEU A 46 4.83 2.97 2.68
N LEU A 47 4.41 4.21 2.98
CA LEU A 47 4.22 5.24 1.97
C LEU A 47 5.49 5.47 1.13
N ALA A 48 6.67 5.49 1.78
CA ALA A 48 7.97 5.65 1.11
C ALA A 48 8.30 4.51 0.13
N GLN A 49 7.70 3.33 0.30
CA GLN A 49 7.88 2.18 -0.58
C GLN A 49 6.85 2.15 -1.71
N ILE A 50 5.55 2.32 -1.39
CA ILE A 50 4.48 2.21 -2.40
C ILE A 50 4.57 3.31 -3.45
N THR A 51 4.97 4.53 -3.07
CA THR A 51 5.14 5.65 -4.01
C THR A 51 6.29 5.46 -5.01
N ARG A 52 7.12 4.41 -4.85
CA ARG A 52 8.13 4.02 -5.84
C ARG A 52 7.53 3.29 -7.06
N HIS A 53 6.26 2.89 -6.98
CA HIS A 53 5.48 2.39 -8.11
C HIS A 53 4.99 3.58 -8.94
N ARG A 54 5.77 3.95 -9.94
CA ARG A 54 5.61 5.20 -10.71
C ARG A 54 4.44 5.17 -11.68
N ILE A 55 3.99 4.00 -12.12
CA ILE A 55 2.87 3.84 -13.05
C ILE A 55 1.56 3.76 -12.25
N ALA A 56 1.39 4.71 -11.35
CA ALA A 56 0.26 4.81 -10.44
C ALA A 56 -0.03 6.29 -10.15
N SER A 57 -1.24 6.59 -9.71
CA SER A 57 -1.62 7.92 -9.24
C SER A 57 -1.91 7.88 -7.75
N PHE A 58 -1.49 8.90 -7.02
CA PHE A 58 -1.59 8.97 -5.56
C PHE A 58 -2.24 10.27 -5.13
N SER A 59 -3.12 10.21 -4.14
CA SER A 59 -3.54 11.35 -3.33
C SER A 59 -3.35 10.98 -1.87
N VAL A 60 -2.50 11.72 -1.15
CA VAL A 60 -2.04 11.35 0.19
C VAL A 60 -2.43 12.43 1.20
N LYS A 61 -2.85 12.02 2.39
CA LYS A 61 -3.07 12.94 3.52
C LYS A 61 -1.79 13.74 3.79
N SER A 62 -1.86 15.04 3.57
CA SER A 62 -0.70 15.93 3.76
C SER A 62 -0.58 16.38 5.20
N GLN A 63 0.55 16.04 5.85
CA GLN A 63 0.93 16.60 7.16
C GLN A 63 1.30 18.09 7.11
N ARG A 64 1.25 18.74 5.94
CA ARG A 64 1.39 20.22 5.82
C ARG A 64 0.07 20.94 6.05
N TYR A 65 -1.04 20.28 5.72
CA TYR A 65 -2.37 20.88 5.73
C TYR A 65 -3.29 20.25 6.78
N VAL A 66 -3.01 19.01 7.18
CA VAL A 66 -3.75 18.31 8.23
C VAL A 66 -2.86 18.20 9.45
N SER A 67 -3.26 18.89 10.51
CA SER A 67 -2.61 18.86 11.81
C SER A 67 -2.74 17.48 12.45
N GLU A 68 -1.68 17.05 13.13
CA GLU A 68 -1.71 15.90 14.05
C GLU A 68 -1.71 16.36 15.51
N ALA A 69 -1.99 17.64 15.77
CA ALA A 69 -1.96 18.19 17.12
C ALA A 69 -3.18 17.71 17.89
N VAL A 70 -3.01 17.39 19.16
CA VAL A 70 -4.09 16.86 20.01
C VAL A 70 -5.33 17.77 19.97
N LYS A 71 -5.12 19.09 20.03
CA LYS A 71 -6.19 20.10 20.02
C LYS A 71 -7.04 20.12 18.75
N ASP A 72 -6.49 19.65 17.63
CA ASP A 72 -7.16 19.67 16.32
C ASP A 72 -7.81 18.32 15.98
N ARG A 73 -7.57 17.29 16.81
CA ARG A 73 -8.10 15.94 16.61
C ARG A 73 -9.42 15.74 17.35
N ARG A 74 -10.33 14.97 16.76
CA ARG A 74 -11.66 14.69 17.33
C ARG A 74 -11.63 13.81 18.57
N ASP A 75 -10.65 12.91 18.65
CA ASP A 75 -10.47 11.98 19.76
C ASP A 75 -9.70 12.60 20.94
N GLY A 76 -8.97 13.71 20.71
CA GLY A 76 -8.09 14.31 21.71
C GLY A 76 -6.93 13.39 22.12
N ASP A 77 -6.60 12.41 21.28
CA ASP A 77 -5.58 11.38 21.57
C ASP A 77 -4.30 11.62 20.73
N VAL A 78 -3.27 10.83 21.03
CA VAL A 78 -2.02 10.74 20.26
C VAL A 78 -2.29 10.52 18.76
N PHE A 79 -1.40 11.02 17.92
CA PHE A 79 -1.45 10.79 16.48
C PHE A 79 -1.57 9.29 16.16
N GLY A 80 -2.25 8.93 15.06
CA GLY A 80 -2.38 7.52 14.68
C GLY A 80 -1.01 6.94 14.33
N TYR A 81 -0.72 5.70 14.72
CA TYR A 81 0.56 5.04 14.39
C TYR A 81 0.41 3.53 14.25
N VAL A 82 1.38 2.93 13.56
CA VAL A 82 1.49 1.49 13.37
C VAL A 82 2.54 0.91 14.32
N ILE A 83 2.15 -0.08 15.12
CA ILE A 83 3.08 -0.83 15.97
C ILE A 83 3.70 -1.96 15.14
N PRO A 84 5.03 -2.05 15.01
CA PRO A 84 5.67 -3.14 14.29
C PRO A 84 5.40 -4.51 14.95
N PRO A 85 5.09 -5.57 14.17
CA PRO A 85 4.87 -6.93 14.71
C PRO A 85 6.05 -7.48 15.50
N GLY A 86 7.28 -7.04 15.19
CA GLY A 86 8.47 -7.39 15.95
C GLY A 86 8.43 -6.88 17.39
N ILE A 87 7.82 -5.71 17.63
CA ILE A 87 7.62 -5.16 18.97
C ILE A 87 6.45 -5.87 19.65
N GLU A 88 5.35 -6.10 18.94
CA GLU A 88 4.20 -6.84 19.47
C GLU A 88 4.60 -8.25 19.96
N ALA A 89 5.46 -8.93 19.20
CA ALA A 89 5.98 -10.25 19.55
C ALA A 89 6.84 -10.29 20.82
N MET A 90 7.36 -9.13 21.29
CA MET A 90 8.12 -9.05 22.52
C MET A 90 7.22 -8.97 23.77
N GLY A 91 5.91 -8.74 23.60
CA GLY A 91 4.92 -8.76 24.67
C GLY A 91 4.44 -7.37 25.10
N ALA A 92 3.43 -7.37 25.99
CA ALA A 92 2.67 -6.18 26.37
C ALA A 92 3.52 -5.06 26.99
N GLU A 93 4.60 -5.41 27.71
CA GLU A 93 5.53 -4.46 28.30
C GLU A 93 6.21 -3.58 27.24
N TYR A 94 6.78 -4.19 26.19
CA TYR A 94 7.45 -3.45 25.12
C TYR A 94 6.47 -2.68 24.24
N VAL A 95 5.26 -3.20 24.07
CA VAL A 95 4.16 -2.44 23.43
C VAL A 95 3.83 -1.19 24.25
N ALA A 96 3.76 -1.28 25.58
CA ALA A 96 3.52 -0.12 26.44
C ALA A 96 4.67 0.91 26.36
N ILE A 97 5.93 0.45 26.35
CA ILE A 97 7.09 1.33 26.13
C ILE A 97 6.99 2.05 24.77
N TYR A 98 6.61 1.35 23.71
CA TYR A 98 6.44 1.96 22.39
C TYR A 98 5.33 3.02 22.38
N ARG A 99 4.20 2.74 23.05
CA ARG A 99 3.11 3.71 23.21
C ARG A 99 3.57 4.98 23.93
N GLN A 100 4.32 4.84 25.02
CA GLN A 100 4.91 5.98 25.74
C GLN A 100 5.85 6.81 24.85
N GLN A 101 6.60 6.17 23.95
CA GLN A 101 7.43 6.89 22.98
C GLN A 101 6.58 7.70 21.99
N MET A 102 5.45 7.15 21.51
CA MET A 102 4.53 7.88 20.63
C MET A 102 3.88 9.07 21.35
N GLU A 103 3.45 8.88 22.59
CA GLU A 103 2.94 9.98 23.44
C GLU A 103 3.99 11.08 23.65
N GLN A 104 5.26 10.71 23.83
CA GLN A 104 6.34 11.68 23.96
C GLN A 104 6.59 12.44 22.66
N MET A 105 6.51 11.78 21.50
CA MET A 105 6.60 12.44 20.20
C MET A 105 5.41 13.38 19.95
N GLN A 106 4.21 13.04 20.42
CA GLN A 106 3.05 13.94 20.37
C GLN A 106 3.32 15.22 21.16
N LYS A 107 3.84 15.11 22.39
CA LYS A 107 4.20 16.27 23.21
C LYS A 107 5.22 17.17 22.49
N TRP A 108 6.21 16.59 21.82
CA TRP A 108 7.17 17.35 21.02
C TRP A 108 6.50 18.03 19.82
N TYR A 109 5.62 17.33 19.11
CA TYR A 109 4.89 17.90 17.98
C TYR A 109 4.00 19.06 18.42
N ASP A 110 3.20 18.90 19.47
CA ASP A 110 2.33 19.94 20.01
C ASP A 110 3.12 21.17 20.46
N PHE A 111 4.25 20.95 21.15
CA PHE A 111 5.17 22.02 21.55
C PHE A 111 5.66 22.83 20.34
N TRP A 112 6.08 22.17 19.25
CA TRP A 112 6.54 22.86 18.05
C TRP A 112 5.41 23.57 17.33
N VAL A 113 4.21 22.98 17.28
CA VAL A 113 3.02 23.66 16.72
C VAL A 113 2.74 24.95 17.48
N GLU A 114 2.76 24.95 18.81
CA GLU A 114 2.56 26.14 19.62
C GLU A 114 3.64 27.21 19.36
N LYS A 115 4.92 26.82 19.44
CA LYS A 115 6.04 27.77 19.27
C LYS A 115 6.13 28.35 17.87
N LEU A 116 5.81 27.57 16.85
CA LEU A 116 5.80 28.05 15.47
C LEU A 116 4.58 28.96 15.21
N GLN A 117 3.42 28.69 15.83
CA GLN A 117 2.25 29.57 15.75
C GLN A 117 2.50 30.96 16.36
N GLU A 118 3.31 31.05 17.42
CA GLU A 118 3.73 32.33 18.00
C GLU A 118 4.55 33.18 17.02
N SER A 119 5.36 32.54 16.16
CA SER A 119 6.31 33.22 15.26
C SER A 119 5.80 33.40 13.82
N ARG A 120 4.79 32.64 13.38
CA ARG A 120 4.25 32.67 12.01
C ARG A 120 2.73 32.43 12.02
N LYS A 121 1.97 33.29 11.34
CA LYS A 121 0.51 33.13 11.13
C LYS A 121 0.19 32.43 9.81
N SER A 122 0.62 31.18 9.62
CA SER A 122 0.25 30.40 8.43
C SER A 122 0.27 28.89 8.65
N ASP A 123 -0.39 28.14 7.77
CA ASP A 123 -0.40 26.66 7.75
C ASP A 123 1.01 26.04 7.57
N ALA A 124 2.03 26.86 7.29
CA ALA A 124 3.43 26.43 7.26
C ALA A 124 3.93 25.92 8.64
N VAL A 125 3.20 26.19 9.73
CA VAL A 125 3.55 25.66 11.06
C VAL A 125 3.61 24.13 11.06
N TYR A 126 2.63 23.44 10.45
CA TYR A 126 2.60 21.98 10.45
C TYR A 126 3.71 21.38 9.57
N GLU A 127 4.13 22.11 8.53
CA GLU A 127 5.19 21.70 7.63
C GLU A 127 6.55 21.53 8.34
N ASP A 128 6.86 22.39 9.30
CA ASP A 128 8.09 22.33 10.10
C ASP A 128 7.90 21.41 11.32
N ALA A 129 6.77 21.54 12.04
CA ALA A 129 6.52 20.74 13.26
C ALA A 129 6.54 19.23 13.00
N ARG A 130 6.03 18.77 11.85
CA ARG A 130 5.95 17.34 11.50
C ARG A 130 7.30 16.62 11.43
N PHE A 131 8.43 17.31 11.42
CA PHE A 131 9.76 16.69 11.34
C PHE A 131 10.08 15.82 12.57
N VAL A 132 9.39 16.04 13.70
CA VAL A 132 9.51 15.19 14.89
C VAL A 132 8.64 13.92 14.82
N LEU A 133 7.70 13.84 13.87
CA LEU A 133 6.82 12.67 13.74
C LEU A 133 7.58 11.47 13.18
N PRO A 134 7.34 10.26 13.70
CA PRO A 134 8.08 9.07 13.31
C PRO A 134 7.58 8.49 11.98
N ASN A 135 8.38 7.62 11.38
CA ASN A 135 7.98 6.80 10.23
C ASN A 135 6.77 5.88 10.52
N ALA A 136 6.50 5.60 11.79
CA ALA A 136 5.34 4.82 12.22
C ALA A 136 4.03 5.60 12.20
N ALA A 137 4.09 6.94 12.09
CA ALA A 137 2.89 7.76 11.99
C ALA A 137 1.99 7.26 10.84
N GLU A 138 0.71 7.13 11.14
CA GLU A 138 -0.31 6.66 10.22
C GLU A 138 -0.54 7.70 9.12
N THR A 139 -0.83 7.23 7.93
CA THR A 139 -1.28 8.04 6.82
C THR A 139 -2.40 7.35 6.07
N LYS A 140 -3.11 8.16 5.28
CA LYS A 140 -4.19 7.71 4.40
C LYS A 140 -3.85 8.11 2.98
N LEU A 141 -4.15 7.24 2.03
CA LEU A 141 -3.94 7.52 0.63
C LEU A 141 -5.04 6.91 -0.24
N VAL A 142 -5.32 7.59 -1.34
CA VAL A 142 -5.98 7.00 -2.50
C VAL A 142 -4.90 6.64 -3.50
N VAL A 143 -4.93 5.40 -3.99
CA VAL A 143 -4.01 4.92 -5.03
C VAL A 143 -4.78 4.34 -6.20
N THR A 144 -4.41 4.76 -7.40
CA THR A 144 -4.96 4.24 -8.66
C THR A 144 -3.86 3.58 -9.47
N MET A 145 -4.09 2.33 -9.88
CA MET A 145 -3.18 1.54 -10.72
C MET A 145 -3.98 0.86 -11.82
N ASN A 146 -3.41 0.79 -13.04
CA ASN A 146 -3.97 -0.09 -14.05
C ASN A 146 -3.65 -1.56 -13.75
N ALA A 147 -4.33 -2.49 -14.43
CA ALA A 147 -4.19 -3.90 -14.14
C ALA A 147 -2.76 -4.43 -14.39
N ARG A 148 -2.05 -3.87 -15.39
CA ARG A 148 -0.65 -4.22 -15.66
C ARG A 148 0.27 -3.80 -14.51
N GLU A 149 0.11 -2.58 -14.00
CA GLU A 149 0.87 -2.13 -12.83
C GLU A 149 0.51 -2.94 -11.60
N LEU A 150 -0.77 -3.29 -11.38
CA LEU A 150 -1.16 -4.15 -10.28
C LEU A 150 -0.47 -5.53 -10.35
N LEU A 151 -0.42 -6.16 -11.53
CA LEU A 151 0.31 -7.41 -11.70
C LEU A 151 1.80 -7.25 -11.34
N HIS A 152 2.42 -6.13 -11.73
CA HIS A 152 3.80 -5.81 -11.37
C HIS A 152 3.97 -5.58 -9.86
N PHE A 153 3.06 -4.81 -9.25
CA PHE A 153 3.03 -4.51 -7.83
C PHE A 153 2.90 -5.80 -7.01
N PHE A 154 1.98 -6.70 -7.34
CA PHE A 154 1.83 -7.99 -6.67
C PHE A 154 3.06 -8.88 -6.84
N ALA A 155 3.67 -8.91 -8.03
CA ALA A 155 4.89 -9.69 -8.28
C ALA A 155 6.04 -9.31 -7.34
N LEU A 156 6.15 -8.02 -7.00
CA LEU A 156 7.18 -7.49 -6.10
C LEU A 156 6.75 -7.51 -4.63
N ARG A 157 5.54 -7.07 -4.31
CA ARG A 157 5.12 -6.75 -2.94
C ARG A 157 4.44 -7.91 -2.23
N CYS A 158 3.92 -8.90 -2.94
CA CYS A 158 3.51 -10.15 -2.32
C CYS A 158 4.70 -11.07 -1.97
N CYS A 159 5.93 -10.69 -2.32
CA CYS A 159 7.13 -11.47 -2.02
C CYS A 159 7.44 -11.48 -0.51
N ASN A 160 7.88 -12.62 0.02
CA ASN A 160 8.26 -12.75 1.43
C ASN A 160 9.44 -11.87 1.86
N ARG A 161 10.18 -11.29 0.92
CA ARG A 161 11.27 -10.33 1.18
C ARG A 161 10.79 -8.89 1.28
N ALA A 162 9.58 -8.59 0.79
CA ALA A 162 9.00 -7.27 0.99
C ALA A 162 8.72 -7.07 2.49
N GLN A 163 8.82 -5.81 2.96
CA GLN A 163 8.45 -5.50 4.34
C GLN A 163 7.03 -6.01 4.62
N TRP A 164 6.84 -6.58 5.81
CA TRP A 164 5.58 -7.19 6.24
C TRP A 164 4.35 -6.30 5.97
N GLU A 165 4.47 -4.98 6.15
CA GLU A 165 3.36 -4.03 6.02
C GLU A 165 2.92 -3.85 4.57
N ILE A 166 3.85 -3.53 3.66
CA ILE A 166 3.51 -3.39 2.23
C ILE A 166 3.10 -4.74 1.63
N ARG A 167 3.61 -5.84 2.17
CA ARG A 167 3.16 -7.18 1.79
C ARG A 167 1.73 -7.44 2.24
N ALA A 168 1.36 -7.06 3.46
CA ALA A 168 -0.01 -7.18 3.95
C ALA A 168 -0.98 -6.35 3.09
N LEU A 169 -0.62 -5.09 2.79
CA LEU A 169 -1.39 -4.25 1.88
C LEU A 169 -1.55 -4.88 0.48
N ALA A 170 -0.46 -5.41 -0.09
CA ALA A 170 -0.50 -6.03 -1.41
C ALA A 170 -1.36 -7.29 -1.46
N LEU A 171 -1.32 -8.11 -0.40
CA LEU A 171 -2.20 -9.28 -0.27
C LEU A 171 -3.66 -8.87 -0.17
N GLU A 172 -3.97 -7.81 0.56
CA GLU A 172 -5.35 -7.33 0.69
C GLU A 172 -5.88 -6.72 -0.61
N MET A 173 -5.07 -5.89 -1.27
CA MET A 173 -5.40 -5.38 -2.61
C MET A 173 -5.64 -6.53 -3.59
N LEU A 174 -4.83 -7.61 -3.52
CA LEU A 174 -5.01 -8.79 -4.37
C LEU A 174 -6.34 -9.51 -4.08
N ARG A 175 -6.69 -9.72 -2.80
CA ARG A 175 -7.97 -10.33 -2.40
C ARG A 175 -9.16 -9.54 -2.95
N LEU A 176 -9.08 -8.22 -2.96
CA LEU A 176 -10.15 -7.36 -3.46
C LEU A 176 -10.30 -7.42 -4.99
N VAL A 177 -9.20 -7.50 -5.75
CA VAL A 177 -9.29 -7.47 -7.22
C VAL A 177 -9.54 -8.84 -7.86
N LYS A 178 -9.16 -9.93 -7.21
CA LYS A 178 -9.40 -11.30 -7.72
C LYS A 178 -10.87 -11.56 -8.07
N PRO A 179 -11.88 -11.27 -7.22
CA PRO A 179 -13.28 -11.47 -7.58
C PRO A 179 -13.78 -10.46 -8.63
N VAL A 180 -13.17 -9.28 -8.74
CA VAL A 180 -13.60 -8.23 -9.68
C VAL A 180 -13.14 -8.51 -11.11
N ALA A 181 -11.91 -8.99 -11.29
CA ALA A 181 -11.35 -9.32 -12.60
C ALA A 181 -10.58 -10.65 -12.56
N PRO A 182 -11.28 -11.78 -12.35
CA PRO A 182 -10.66 -13.08 -12.09
C PRO A 182 -9.77 -13.54 -13.24
N LEU A 183 -10.14 -13.28 -14.50
CA LEU A 183 -9.34 -13.66 -15.66
C LEU A 183 -7.98 -12.95 -15.70
N ILE A 184 -7.88 -11.72 -15.19
CA ILE A 184 -6.62 -10.96 -15.17
C ILE A 184 -5.76 -11.37 -13.97
N PHE A 185 -6.38 -11.56 -12.80
CA PHE A 185 -5.67 -11.76 -11.53
C PHE A 185 -5.62 -13.20 -11.03
N LYS A 186 -6.11 -14.18 -11.81
CA LYS A 186 -6.12 -15.62 -11.48
C LYS A 186 -4.78 -16.08 -10.90
N ASP A 187 -3.71 -15.81 -11.62
CA ASP A 187 -2.33 -16.23 -11.27
C ASP A 187 -1.48 -15.07 -10.72
N ALA A 188 -2.13 -14.00 -10.24
CA ALA A 188 -1.44 -12.86 -9.66
C ALA A 188 -0.91 -13.20 -8.25
N GLY A 189 0.28 -12.68 -7.96
CA GLY A 189 1.01 -12.97 -6.72
C GLY A 189 2.51 -12.78 -6.94
N PRO A 190 3.37 -13.23 -6.01
CA PRO A 190 4.81 -13.00 -6.08
C PRO A 190 5.43 -13.71 -7.27
N GLY A 191 6.55 -13.17 -7.79
CA GLY A 191 7.17 -13.71 -9.01
C GLY A 191 7.57 -15.20 -8.94
N CYS A 192 7.75 -15.77 -7.74
CA CYS A 192 8.05 -17.20 -7.57
C CYS A 192 6.87 -18.14 -7.86
N LEU A 193 5.65 -17.63 -8.09
CA LEU A 193 4.53 -18.45 -8.56
C LEU A 193 4.75 -18.95 -9.99
N LYS A 194 5.36 -18.10 -10.84
CA LYS A 194 5.52 -18.34 -12.28
C LYS A 194 6.73 -19.20 -12.65
N GLY A 195 7.45 -19.75 -11.67
CA GLY A 195 8.63 -20.58 -11.93
C GLY A 195 9.65 -20.56 -10.80
N ARG A 196 10.93 -20.41 -11.17
CA ARG A 196 12.03 -20.24 -10.22
C ARG A 196 11.92 -18.87 -9.52
N CYS A 197 12.33 -18.80 -8.26
CA CYS A 197 12.33 -17.55 -7.51
C CYS A 197 13.18 -16.48 -8.22
N PRO A 198 12.61 -15.30 -8.56
CA PRO A 198 13.33 -14.25 -9.30
C PRO A 198 14.44 -13.59 -8.46
N GLU A 199 14.42 -13.76 -7.13
CA GLU A 199 15.41 -13.22 -6.20
C GLU A 199 16.77 -13.96 -6.27
N GLY A 200 16.84 -15.10 -6.96
CA GLY A 200 18.07 -15.86 -7.13
C GLY A 200 18.72 -16.22 -5.79
N LYS A 201 19.96 -15.74 -5.57
CA LYS A 201 20.72 -15.96 -4.32
C LYS A 201 20.03 -15.38 -3.09
N MET A 202 19.16 -14.38 -3.28
CA MET A 202 18.43 -13.73 -2.20
C MET A 202 17.09 -14.43 -1.89
N SER A 203 16.78 -15.57 -2.52
CA SER A 203 15.56 -16.33 -2.24
C SER A 203 15.33 -16.55 -0.74
N CYS A 204 14.09 -16.41 -0.30
CA CYS A 204 13.72 -16.74 1.08
C CYS A 204 13.67 -18.26 1.36
N GLY A 205 13.89 -19.10 0.34
CA GLY A 205 13.83 -20.57 0.46
C GLY A 205 12.42 -21.16 0.59
N LYS A 206 11.37 -20.32 0.66
CA LYS A 206 9.99 -20.73 0.97
C LYS A 206 9.06 -20.81 -0.25
N SER A 207 9.59 -20.97 -1.46
CA SER A 207 8.76 -20.92 -2.69
C SER A 207 7.64 -21.96 -2.73
N ARG A 208 7.85 -23.14 -2.15
CA ARG A 208 6.81 -24.17 -2.05
C ARG A 208 5.64 -23.72 -1.18
N ALA A 209 5.91 -23.31 0.06
CA ALA A 209 4.89 -22.81 0.99
C ALA A 209 4.16 -21.57 0.43
N VAL A 210 4.87 -20.70 -0.30
CA VAL A 210 4.24 -19.56 -0.98
C VAL A 210 3.25 -20.02 -2.05
N LYS A 211 3.59 -21.02 -2.88
CA LYS A 211 2.68 -21.54 -3.91
C LYS A 211 1.44 -22.19 -3.28
N GLU A 212 1.61 -22.94 -2.20
CA GLU A 212 0.51 -23.54 -1.44
C GLU A 212 -0.43 -22.44 -0.91
N MET A 213 0.09 -21.43 -0.21
CA MET A 213 -0.71 -20.30 0.31
C MET A 213 -1.49 -19.55 -0.78
N PHE A 214 -0.89 -19.34 -1.96
CA PHE A 214 -1.55 -18.61 -3.06
C PHE A 214 -2.58 -19.43 -3.83
N SER A 215 -2.58 -20.76 -3.69
CA SER A 215 -3.61 -21.62 -4.29
C SER A 215 -4.95 -21.54 -3.55
N GLU A 216 -4.93 -21.07 -2.31
CA GLU A 216 -6.10 -20.92 -1.43
C GLU A 216 -6.62 -19.47 -1.35
N LEU A 217 -5.88 -18.51 -1.91
CA LEU A 217 -6.15 -17.06 -1.88
C LEU A 217 -7.01 -16.62 -3.07
#